data_AF-A0A0F7PFB6-F1
#
_entry.id   AF-A0A0F7PFB6-F1
#
_cell.length_a   1.000
_cell.length_b   1.000
_cell.length_c   1.000
_cell.angle_alpha   90.00
_cell.angle_beta   90.00
_cell.angle_gamma   90.00
#
_symmetry.space_group_name_H-M   'P 1'
#
loop_
_entity.id
_entity.type
_entity.pdbx_description
1 polymer ?
#
loop_
_entity_poly.entity_id
_entity_poly.type
_entity_poly.pdbx_seq_one_letter_code
_entity_poly.pdbx_strand_id
1 'polypeptide(L)'
;MVALPFDSSKIEELVLRFNAVMAKEGTDIPDLGGNASDDEVAATLQETDGDLSRDEITQEIESMNDEQKDGLVALFWIGRGDAEPEEWEKTKVLARQQHEGLVSRYLLGQPEAGEFLTEGLEKMLEYGVD
;
A
#
# COMPACT_ATOMS: atom_id res chain seq x y z
N MET A 1 14.31 3.69 21.98
CA MET A 1 12.90 3.33 21.76
C MET A 1 12.60 3.79 20.35
N VAL A 2 12.24 2.86 19.48
CA VAL A 2 11.87 3.19 18.11
C VAL A 2 10.44 3.70 18.17
N ALA A 3 10.17 4.85 17.55
CA ALA A 3 8.84 5.44 17.51
C ALA A 3 8.29 5.30 16.09
N LEU A 4 7.11 4.69 15.98
CA LEU A 4 6.39 4.63 14.71
C LEU A 4 5.75 6.01 14.45
N PRO A 5 5.83 6.56 13.22
CA PRO A 5 5.16 7.80 12.87
C PRO A 5 3.65 7.61 12.58
N PHE A 6 3.08 6.49 13.02
CA PHE A 6 1.70 6.09 12.80
C PHE A 6 1.11 5.45 14.05
N ASP A 7 -0.19 5.63 14.21
CA ASP A 7 -0.99 4.81 15.10
C ASP A 7 -1.20 3.40 14.51
N SER A 8 -1.02 2.36 15.32
CA SER A 8 -1.23 0.96 14.90
C SER A 8 -2.61 0.75 14.27
N SER A 9 -3.67 1.32 14.87
CA SER A 9 -5.04 1.21 14.34
C SER A 9 -5.20 1.83 12.96
N LYS A 10 -4.45 2.88 12.64
CA LYS A 10 -4.48 3.49 11.30
C LYS A 10 -3.86 2.57 10.25
N ILE A 11 -2.78 1.89 10.60
CA ILE A 11 -2.15 0.90 9.73
C ILE A 11 -3.07 -0.30 9.52
N GLU A 12 -3.71 -0.81 10.56
CA GLU A 12 -4.67 -1.91 10.46
C GLU A 12 -5.85 -1.57 9.54
N GLU A 13 -6.42 -0.36 9.66
CA GLU A 13 -7.49 0.11 8.77
C GLU A 13 -7.02 0.22 7.31
N LEU A 14 -5.82 0.76 7.09
CA LEU A 14 -5.21 0.85 5.77
C LEU A 14 -5.03 -0.55 5.16
N VAL A 15 -4.52 -1.51 5.92
CA VAL A 15 -4.34 -2.90 5.49
C VAL A 15 -5.66 -3.55 5.11
N LEU A 16 -6.71 -3.35 5.91
CA LEU A 16 -8.04 -3.89 5.60
C LEU A 16 -8.54 -3.38 4.24
N ARG A 17 -8.35 -2.08 3.97
CA ARG A 17 -8.73 -1.47 2.70
C ARG A 17 -7.88 -1.97 1.54
N PHE A 18 -6.57 -2.13 1.73
CA PHE A 18 -5.68 -2.77 0.75
C PHE A 18 -6.17 -4.17 0.39
N ASN A 19 -6.40 -5.02 1.38
CA ASN A 19 -6.89 -6.38 1.16
C ASN A 19 -8.26 -6.40 0.48
N ALA A 20 -9.17 -5.48 0.84
CA ALA A 20 -10.47 -5.37 0.19
C ALA A 20 -10.35 -5.01 -1.30
N VAL A 21 -9.47 -4.07 -1.64
CA VAL A 21 -9.17 -3.70 -3.03
C VAL A 21 -8.57 -4.89 -3.79
N MET A 22 -7.52 -5.52 -3.24
CA MET A 22 -6.83 -6.63 -3.92
C MET A 22 -7.74 -7.86 -4.10
N ALA A 23 -8.57 -8.19 -3.11
CA ALA A 23 -9.54 -9.28 -3.20
C ALA A 23 -10.60 -9.03 -4.29
N LYS A 24 -10.99 -7.77 -4.47
CA LYS A 24 -11.96 -7.37 -5.49
C LYS A 24 -11.34 -7.40 -6.89
N GLU A 25 -10.12 -6.89 -7.06
CA GLU A 25 -9.40 -6.92 -8.35
C GLU A 25 -9.06 -8.34 -8.83
N GLY A 26 -8.80 -9.28 -7.92
CA GLY A 26 -8.59 -10.69 -8.28
C GLY A 26 -9.79 -11.36 -8.97
N THR A 27 -10.97 -10.72 -8.95
CA THR A 27 -12.20 -11.21 -9.61
C THR A 27 -12.42 -10.56 -10.98
N ASP A 28 -11.70 -9.48 -11.30
CA ASP A 28 -11.72 -8.82 -12.60
C ASP A 28 -10.77 -9.56 -13.56
N ILE A 29 -11.16 -10.77 -13.97
CA ILE A 29 -10.72 -11.29 -15.26
C ILE A 29 -11.56 -10.51 -16.28
N PRO A 30 -11.00 -9.55 -17.05
CA PRO A 30 -11.71 -9.09 -18.21
C PRO A 30 -11.85 -10.31 -19.12
N ASP A 31 -13.08 -10.81 -19.25
CA ASP A 31 -13.46 -11.67 -20.36
C ASP A 31 -13.25 -10.84 -21.64
N LEU A 32 -11.99 -10.74 -22.09
CA LEU A 32 -11.62 -10.28 -23.42
C LEU A 32 -11.95 -11.40 -24.40
N GLY A 33 -13.21 -11.81 -24.39
CA GLY A 33 -13.82 -12.72 -25.32
C GLY A 33 -14.76 -11.95 -26.24
N GLY A 34 -14.25 -11.49 -27.39
CA GLY A 34 -15.11 -11.23 -28.54
C GLY A 34 -14.92 -9.89 -29.25
N ASN A 35 -14.35 -9.97 -30.44
CA ASN A 35 -14.27 -8.95 -31.47
C ASN A 35 -15.67 -8.49 -31.95
N ALA A 36 -15.91 -7.17 -32.05
CA ALA A 36 -16.80 -6.61 -33.07
C ALA A 36 -16.50 -5.12 -33.31
N SER A 37 -16.36 -4.80 -34.59
CA SER A 37 -16.09 -3.48 -35.19
C SER A 37 -16.97 -2.32 -34.72
N ASP A 38 -16.36 -1.14 -34.87
CA ASP A 38 -16.94 0.17 -35.16
C ASP A 38 -17.70 0.95 -34.08
N ASP A 39 -17.23 2.19 -33.96
CA ASP A 39 -17.95 3.44 -33.72
C ASP A 39 -18.22 3.97 -32.30
N GLU A 40 -17.66 5.18 -32.11
CA GLU A 40 -18.14 6.29 -31.30
C GLU A 40 -18.02 6.24 -29.76
N VAL A 41 -16.96 6.93 -29.29
CA VAL A 41 -16.94 7.85 -28.14
C VAL A 41 -18.01 7.65 -27.06
N ALA A 42 -17.68 6.80 -26.10
CA ALA A 42 -17.80 7.19 -24.71
C ALA A 42 -16.58 6.61 -23.99
N ALA A 43 -15.61 7.46 -23.65
CA ALA A 43 -14.72 7.20 -22.52
C ALA A 43 -15.63 7.20 -21.28
N THR A 44 -16.37 6.10 -21.10
CA THR A 44 -17.17 5.86 -19.93
C THR A 44 -16.19 5.86 -18.77
N LEU A 45 -16.35 6.84 -17.90
CA LEU A 45 -15.93 6.83 -16.50
C LEU A 45 -16.52 5.58 -15.85
N GLN A 46 -15.97 4.41 -16.17
CA GLN A 46 -16.16 3.19 -15.42
C GLN A 46 -15.24 3.32 -14.19
N GLU A 47 -15.52 4.35 -13.39
CA GLU A 47 -15.08 4.47 -12.01
C GLU A 47 -15.75 3.31 -11.28
N THR A 48 -15.17 2.13 -11.46
CA THR A 48 -15.61 0.93 -10.77
C THR A 48 -15.32 1.19 -9.30
N ASP A 49 -16.17 0.72 -8.38
CA ASP A 49 -16.01 1.00 -6.95
C ASP A 49 -14.63 0.58 -6.36
N GLY A 50 -13.89 -0.31 -7.05
CA GLY A 50 -12.48 -0.62 -6.75
C GLY A 50 -11.48 0.48 -7.15
N ASP A 51 -11.75 1.21 -8.23
CA ASP A 51 -10.96 2.36 -8.68
C ASP A 51 -11.10 3.55 -7.71
N LEU A 52 -12.34 3.78 -7.21
CA LEU A 52 -12.61 4.74 -6.14
C LEU A 52 -11.86 4.37 -4.85
N SER A 53 -11.89 3.10 -4.46
CA SER A 53 -11.16 2.63 -3.25
C SER A 53 -9.64 2.77 -3.39
N ARG A 54 -9.07 2.55 -4.59
CA ARG A 54 -7.65 2.79 -4.87
C ARG A 54 -7.28 4.26 -4.82
N ASP A 55 -8.12 5.14 -5.39
CA ASP A 55 -7.89 6.57 -5.34
C ASP A 55 -7.93 7.09 -3.90
N GLU A 56 -8.87 6.62 -3.07
CA GLU A 56 -8.93 7.00 -1.67
C GLU A 56 -7.69 6.55 -0.87
N ILE A 57 -7.21 5.31 -1.08
CA ILE A 57 -5.96 4.83 -0.46
C ILE A 57 -4.77 5.67 -0.93
N THR A 58 -4.76 6.00 -2.23
CA THR A 58 -3.74 6.83 -2.85
C THR A 58 -3.70 8.21 -2.22
N GLN A 59 -4.85 8.90 -2.17
CA GLN A 59 -4.96 10.22 -1.56
C GLN A 59 -4.58 10.22 -0.08
N GLU A 60 -4.99 9.19 0.67
CA GLU A 60 -4.64 9.08 2.08
C GLU A 60 -3.14 8.97 2.30
N ILE A 61 -2.47 8.06 1.59
CA ILE A 61 -1.01 7.89 1.68
C ILE A 61 -0.31 9.14 1.17
N GLU A 62 -0.77 9.73 0.06
CA GLU A 62 -0.13 10.90 -0.52
C GLU A 62 -0.30 12.18 0.32
N SER A 63 -1.36 12.24 1.15
CA SER A 63 -1.59 13.30 2.13
C SER A 63 -0.72 13.15 3.39
N MET A 64 -0.07 12.00 3.59
CA MET A 64 0.85 11.80 4.72
C MET A 64 2.15 12.60 4.55
N ASN A 65 2.83 12.86 5.66
CA ASN A 65 4.15 13.52 5.65
C ASN A 65 5.23 12.58 5.11
N ASP A 66 6.37 13.12 4.67
CA ASP A 66 7.48 12.32 4.15
C ASP A 66 7.91 11.21 5.12
N GLU A 67 8.03 11.52 6.41
CA GLU A 67 8.40 10.52 7.43
C GLU A 67 7.38 9.37 7.55
N GLN A 68 6.11 9.67 7.34
CA GLN A 68 5.05 8.67 7.33
C GLN A 68 5.09 7.85 6.03
N LYS A 69 5.37 8.45 4.89
CA LYS A 69 5.57 7.71 3.64
C LYS A 69 6.78 6.77 3.73
N ASP A 70 7.89 7.28 4.26
CA ASP A 70 9.13 6.54 4.48
C ASP A 70 8.92 5.37 5.45
N GLY A 71 8.20 5.61 6.55
CA GLY A 71 7.89 4.59 7.54
C GLY A 71 6.98 3.49 6.99
N LEU A 72 6.04 3.81 6.09
CA LEU A 72 5.15 2.81 5.48
C LEU A 72 5.93 1.85 4.60
N VAL A 73 6.84 2.38 3.77
CA VAL A 73 7.73 1.56 2.93
C VAL A 73 8.69 0.74 3.81
N ALA A 74 9.23 1.33 4.87
CA ALA A 74 10.10 0.63 5.80
C ALA A 74 9.36 -0.52 6.51
N LEU A 75 8.11 -0.29 6.94
CA LEU A 75 7.27 -1.29 7.57
C LEU A 75 6.98 -2.46 6.63
N PHE A 76 6.63 -2.14 5.38
CA PHE A 76 6.44 -3.12 4.33
C PHE A 76 7.70 -3.97 4.08
N TRP A 77 8.90 -3.38 4.06
CA TRP A 77 10.15 -4.13 3.93
C TRP A 77 10.45 -5.02 5.15
N ILE A 78 10.09 -4.60 6.35
CA ILE A 78 10.25 -5.42 7.57
C ILE A 78 9.30 -6.62 7.57
N GLY A 79 8.06 -6.41 7.14
CA GLY A 79 7.10 -7.49 6.94
C GLY A 79 7.61 -8.52 5.95
N ARG A 80 8.02 -8.04 4.77
CA ARG A 80 8.57 -8.87 3.68
C ARG A 80 9.87 -9.60 4.06
N GLY A 81 10.57 -9.14 5.10
CA GLY A 81 11.83 -9.71 5.57
C GLY A 81 13.08 -9.16 4.87
N ASP A 82 12.96 -8.03 4.16
CA ASP A 82 14.10 -7.31 3.58
C ASP A 82 14.84 -6.44 4.59
N ALA A 83 14.20 -6.13 5.72
CA ALA A 83 14.76 -5.35 6.80
C ALA A 83 14.35 -5.91 8.15
N GLU A 84 15.15 -5.60 9.18
CA GLU A 84 14.85 -5.98 10.56
C GLU A 84 14.31 -4.76 11.36
N PRO A 85 13.49 -4.97 12.39
CA PRO A 85 12.95 -3.87 13.22
C PRO A 85 14.05 -3.07 13.92
N GLU A 86 15.20 -3.69 14.22
CA GLU A 86 16.37 -2.99 14.76
C GLU A 86 16.99 -1.98 13.77
N GLU A 87 16.81 -2.19 12.46
CA GLU A 87 17.32 -1.31 11.42
C GLU A 87 16.32 -0.22 11.01
N TRP A 88 15.19 -0.07 11.70
CA TRP A 88 14.10 0.85 11.35
C TRP A 88 14.54 2.23 10.82
N GLU A 89 15.39 2.92 11.57
CA GLU A 89 15.87 4.28 11.21
C GLU A 89 16.68 4.26 9.90
N LYS A 90 17.51 3.24 9.70
CA LYS A 90 18.28 3.05 8.47
C LYS A 90 17.35 2.67 7.31
N THR A 91 16.37 1.81 7.56
CA THR A 91 15.36 1.40 6.59
C THR A 91 14.51 2.58 6.13
N LYS A 92 14.09 3.48 7.02
CA LYS A 92 13.41 4.74 6.65
C LYS A 92 14.27 5.61 5.73
N VAL A 93 15.55 5.77 6.05
CA VAL A 93 16.48 6.56 5.22
C VAL A 93 16.68 5.90 3.84
N LEU A 94 16.70 4.57 3.78
CA LEU A 94 16.75 3.84 2.51
C LEU A 94 15.45 3.97 1.73
N ALA A 95 14.29 3.85 2.39
CA ALA A 95 12.98 4.03 1.78
C ALA A 95 12.86 5.41 1.13
N ARG A 96 13.26 6.47 1.84
CA ARG A 96 13.30 7.83 1.31
C ARG A 96 14.17 7.99 0.07
N GLN A 97 15.30 7.29 0.02
CA GLN A 97 16.21 7.34 -1.13
C GLN A 97 15.73 6.49 -2.31
N GLN A 98 14.99 5.42 -2.03
CA GLN A 98 14.56 4.43 -3.03
C GLN A 98 13.16 4.71 -3.60
N HIS A 99 12.29 5.40 -2.86
CA HIS A 99 10.92 5.65 -3.28
C HIS A 99 10.80 6.81 -4.29
N GLU A 100 11.39 6.68 -5.47
CA GLU A 100 11.17 7.67 -6.54
C GLU A 100 9.74 7.52 -7.12
N GLY A 101 8.76 8.23 -6.53
CA GLY A 101 7.37 8.27 -7.01
C GLY A 101 6.32 8.27 -5.91
N LEU A 102 5.09 7.89 -6.27
CA LEU A 102 3.98 7.77 -5.33
C LEU A 102 4.12 6.48 -4.50
N VAL A 103 4.25 6.60 -3.18
CA VAL A 103 4.36 5.45 -2.27
C VAL A 103 3.12 4.59 -2.33
N SER A 104 1.96 5.23 -2.44
CA SER A 104 0.68 4.59 -2.69
C SER A 104 0.73 3.63 -3.88
N ARG A 105 1.26 4.09 -5.02
CA ARG A 105 1.37 3.28 -6.23
C ARG A 105 2.34 2.12 -6.08
N TYR A 106 3.44 2.30 -5.35
CA TYR A 106 4.37 1.23 -5.04
C TYR A 106 3.68 0.12 -4.24
N LEU A 107 2.99 0.47 -3.16
CA LEU A 107 2.29 -0.48 -2.30
C LEU A 107 1.10 -1.12 -3.02
N LEU A 108 0.26 -0.34 -3.72
CA LEU A 108 -0.91 -0.84 -4.46
C LEU A 108 -0.54 -1.75 -5.65
N GLY A 109 0.73 -1.73 -6.06
CA GLY A 109 1.27 -2.65 -7.05
C GLY A 109 1.66 -4.02 -6.46
N GLN A 110 1.67 -4.17 -5.13
CA GLN A 110 2.01 -5.42 -4.46
C GLN A 110 0.74 -6.06 -3.88
N PRO A 111 0.32 -7.24 -4.39
CA PRO A 111 -0.91 -7.89 -3.91
C PRO A 111 -0.86 -8.28 -2.44
N GLU A 112 0.33 -8.58 -1.93
CA GLU A 112 0.58 -8.97 -0.54
C GLU A 112 0.97 -7.76 0.34
N ALA A 113 0.79 -6.52 -0.15
CA ALA A 113 1.12 -5.32 0.62
C ALA A 113 0.42 -5.27 1.97
N GLY A 114 -0.86 -5.67 2.02
CA GLY A 114 -1.62 -5.72 3.26
C GLY A 114 -1.00 -6.67 4.28
N GLU A 115 -0.66 -7.89 3.85
CA GLU A 115 -0.05 -8.91 4.71
C GLU A 115 1.31 -8.47 5.23
N PHE A 116 2.19 -7.96 4.37
CA PHE A 116 3.50 -7.47 4.79
C PHE A 116 3.42 -6.25 5.70
N LEU A 117 2.48 -5.33 5.50
CA LEU A 117 2.29 -4.19 6.41
C LEU A 117 1.84 -4.66 7.80
N THR A 118 0.95 -5.65 7.88
CA THR A 118 0.56 -6.27 9.16
C THR A 118 1.72 -6.98 9.82
N GLU A 119 2.43 -7.86 9.11
CA GLU A 119 3.60 -8.56 9.68
C GLU A 119 4.68 -7.58 10.14
N GLY A 120 4.92 -6.51 9.37
CA GLY A 120 5.86 -5.47 9.74
C GLY A 120 5.46 -4.76 11.03
N LEU A 121 4.17 -4.44 11.19
CA LEU A 121 3.62 -3.83 12.40
C LEU A 121 3.78 -4.76 13.61
N GLU A 122 3.42 -6.04 13.47
CA GLU A 122 3.54 -7.03 14.53
C GLU A 122 5.00 -7.19 14.98
N LYS A 123 5.94 -7.34 14.05
CA LYS A 123 7.38 -7.42 14.36
C LYS A 123 7.89 -6.19 15.11
N MET A 124 7.43 -5.00 14.74
CA MET A 124 7.80 -3.75 15.41
C MET A 124 7.24 -3.71 16.83
N LEU A 125 5.97 -4.09 17.02
CA LEU A 125 5.34 -4.19 18.34
C LEU A 125 6.05 -5.21 19.23
N GLU A 126 6.42 -6.38 18.70
CA GLU A 126 7.20 -7.40 19.41
C GLU A 126 8.61 -6.91 19.78
N TYR A 127 9.24 -6.08 18.95
CA TYR A 127 10.53 -5.48 19.23
C TYR A 127 10.51 -4.48 20.41
N GLY A 128 9.33 -3.96 20.78
CA GLY A 128 9.18 -3.01 21.88
C GLY A 128 9.28 -1.54 21.43
N VAL A 129 8.59 -1.21 20.34
CA VAL A 129 8.31 0.18 19.97
C VAL A 129 7.20 0.77 20.87
N ASP A 130 7.30 2.07 21.15
CA ASP A 130 6.25 2.84 21.85
C ASP A 130 5.21 3.34 20.84
#